data_AF-A0A651FH96-F1
#
_entry.id   AF-A0A651FH96-F1
#
_cell.length_a   1.000
_cell.length_b   1.000
_cell.length_c   1.000
_cell.angle_alpha   90.00
_cell.angle_beta   90.00
_cell.angle_gamma   90.00
#
_symmetry.space_group_name_H-M   'P 1'
#
loop_
_entity.id
_entity.type
_entity.pdbx_description
1 polymer ?
#
loop_
_entity_poly.entity_id
_entity_poly.type
_entity_poly.pdbx_seq_one_letter_code
_entity_poly.pdbx_strand_id
1 'polypeptide(L)'
;MEELSIVSPDSPKKLYYNESIRGLLESIAHLDEMLGPDEMVCLWYDDFYFPCQNDKHLYNEGVWERGQKEWRECFTQDELNALAKFHEVFEQLVDSLSSDPCTFANDPNWKKLQAAAGRALQEMGKQTEK
;
A
#
# COMPACT_ATOMS: atom_id res chain seq x y z
N MET A 1 13.22 -46.29 9.65
CA MET A 1 14.05 -45.08 9.46
C MET A 1 13.40 -44.34 8.31
N GLU A 2 12.56 -43.37 8.62
CA GLU A 2 11.96 -42.48 7.63
C GLU A 2 12.87 -41.25 7.54
N GLU A 3 13.39 -40.97 6.35
CA GLU A 3 14.14 -39.77 6.06
C GLU A 3 13.20 -38.56 6.13
N LEU A 4 13.37 -37.74 7.17
CA LEU A 4 12.72 -36.45 7.27
C LEU A 4 13.35 -35.52 6.22
N SER A 5 12.61 -35.31 5.13
CA SER A 5 12.86 -34.27 4.14
C SER A 5 13.05 -32.93 4.85
N ILE A 6 14.27 -32.42 4.81
CA ILE A 6 14.62 -31.09 5.29
C ILE A 6 13.95 -30.10 4.35
N VAL A 7 12.85 -29.50 4.81
CA VAL A 7 12.21 -28.38 4.14
C VAL A 7 13.21 -27.21 4.18
N SER A 8 13.79 -26.88 3.02
CA SER A 8 14.70 -25.73 2.89
C SER A 8 14.00 -24.45 3.38
N PRO A 9 14.63 -23.65 4.27
CA PRO A 9 14.03 -22.42 4.81
C PRO A 9 14.09 -21.22 3.84
N ASP A 10 14.67 -21.38 2.64
CA ASP A 10 14.96 -20.27 1.71
C ASP A 10 13.90 -20.05 0.63
N SER A 11 12.61 -20.16 0.98
CA SER A 11 11.60 -19.48 0.18
C SER A 11 11.38 -18.11 0.83
N PRO A 12 11.86 -17.00 0.23
CA PRO A 12 11.48 -15.69 0.73
C PRO A 12 9.95 -15.68 0.75
N LYS A 13 9.36 -15.44 1.93
CA LYS A 13 7.93 -15.09 2.00
C LYS A 13 7.76 -13.97 0.98
N LYS A 14 7.06 -14.25 -0.13
CA LYS A 14 6.75 -13.20 -1.09
C LYS A 14 6.01 -12.14 -0.29
N LEU A 15 6.64 -10.98 -0.15
CA LEU A 15 6.00 -9.87 0.52
C LEU A 15 4.92 -9.39 -0.45
N TYR A 16 3.66 -9.51 -0.03
CA TYR A 16 2.50 -9.21 -0.86
C TYR A 16 2.20 -7.69 -0.89
N TYR A 17 3.22 -6.84 -0.74
CA TYR A 17 3.05 -5.38 -0.67
C TYR A 17 2.38 -4.82 -1.92
N ASN A 18 2.75 -5.32 -3.10
CA ASN A 18 2.14 -4.88 -4.35
C ASN A 18 0.64 -5.19 -4.39
N GLU A 19 0.25 -6.40 -4.00
CA GLU A 19 -1.15 -6.83 -3.94
C GLU A 19 -1.94 -6.07 -2.87
N SER A 20 -1.35 -5.85 -1.68
CA SER A 20 -1.96 -5.06 -0.60
C SER A 20 -2.24 -3.63 -1.02
N ILE A 21 -1.21 -2.95 -1.55
CA ILE A 21 -1.32 -1.57 -2.04
C ILE A 21 -2.34 -1.47 -3.18
N ARG A 22 -2.35 -2.43 -4.13
CA ARG A 22 -3.35 -2.46 -5.20
C ARG A 22 -4.77 -2.61 -4.65
N GLY A 23 -4.97 -3.54 -3.71
CA GLY A 23 -6.26 -3.74 -3.06
C GLY A 23 -6.75 -2.49 -2.33
N LEU A 24 -5.86 -1.81 -1.61
CA LEU A 24 -6.20 -0.56 -0.94
C LEU A 24 -6.53 0.57 -1.94
N LEU A 25 -5.74 0.72 -3.01
CA LEU A 25 -6.04 1.68 -4.07
C LEU A 25 -7.38 1.37 -4.74
N GLU A 26 -7.74 0.10 -4.92
CA GLU A 26 -9.04 -0.32 -5.44
C GLU A 26 -10.17 0.08 -4.48
N SER A 27 -10.00 -0.15 -3.18
CA SER A 27 -10.98 0.28 -2.17
C SER A 27 -11.16 1.79 -2.15
N ILE A 28 -10.08 2.58 -2.23
CA ILE A 28 -10.15 4.04 -2.31
C ILE A 28 -10.78 4.50 -3.63
N ALA A 29 -10.44 3.86 -4.76
CA ALA A 29 -10.96 4.18 -6.07
C ALA A 29 -12.45 3.88 -6.22
N HIS A 30 -13.00 2.96 -5.42
CA HIS A 30 -14.43 2.66 -5.41
C HIS A 30 -15.17 3.23 -4.20
N LEU A 31 -14.43 3.80 -3.24
CA LEU A 31 -14.97 4.21 -1.93
C LEU A 31 -15.73 3.04 -1.29
N ASP A 32 -15.06 1.88 -1.20
CA ASP A 32 -15.62 0.66 -0.64
C ASP A 32 -16.13 0.90 0.78
N GLU A 33 -17.45 0.86 0.95
CA GLU A 33 -18.14 1.13 2.22
C GLU A 33 -17.82 0.07 3.30
N MET A 34 -17.19 -1.07 2.95
CA MET A 34 -16.70 -2.03 3.95
C MET A 34 -15.48 -1.51 4.71
N LEU A 35 -14.74 -0.54 4.15
CA LEU A 35 -13.67 0.18 4.83
C LEU A 35 -14.16 1.60 5.09
N GLY A 36 -14.18 2.01 6.36
CA GLY A 36 -14.48 3.40 6.68
C GLY A 36 -13.35 4.33 6.22
N PRO A 37 -13.63 5.65 6.16
CA PRO A 37 -12.64 6.65 5.75
C PRO A 37 -11.37 6.62 6.62
N ASP A 38 -11.53 6.40 7.93
CA ASP A 38 -10.40 6.31 8.87
C ASP A 38 -9.57 5.04 8.64
N GLU A 39 -10.22 3.90 8.39
CA GLU A 39 -9.53 2.65 8.05
C GLU A 39 -8.72 2.78 6.75
N MET A 40 -9.27 3.42 5.71
CA MET A 40 -8.54 3.63 4.45
C MET A 40 -7.28 4.49 4.65
N VAL A 41 -7.37 5.54 5.47
CA VAL A 41 -6.21 6.41 5.81
C VAL A 41 -5.17 5.62 6.62
N CYS A 42 -5.62 4.87 7.63
CA CYS A 42 -4.72 4.08 8.48
C CYS A 42 -4.00 3.00 7.68
N LEU A 43 -4.71 2.23 6.84
CA LEU A 43 -4.12 1.20 6.00
C LEU A 43 -3.09 1.75 5.02
N TRP A 44 -3.29 2.97 4.50
CA TRP A 44 -2.31 3.60 3.62
C TRP A 44 -1.01 3.90 4.35
N TYR A 45 -1.11 4.48 5.55
CA TYR A 45 0.06 4.71 6.40
C TYR A 45 0.70 3.41 6.87
N ASP A 46 -0.10 2.40 7.22
CA ASP A 46 0.45 1.09 7.57
C ASP A 46 1.20 0.52 6.37
N ASP A 47 0.60 0.30 5.21
CA ASP A 47 1.30 -0.31 4.06
C ASP A 47 2.53 0.46 3.56
N PHE A 48 2.59 1.78 3.77
CA PHE A 48 3.75 2.61 3.41
C PHE A 48 4.85 2.63 4.48
N TYR A 49 4.49 2.60 5.77
CA TYR A 49 5.44 2.70 6.90
C TYR A 49 5.68 1.35 7.63
N PHE A 50 4.97 0.28 7.25
CA PHE A 50 5.10 -1.06 7.80
C PHE A 50 6.45 -1.74 7.61
N PRO A 51 7.36 -1.36 6.67
CA PRO A 51 8.66 -2.01 6.62
C PRO A 51 9.49 -1.91 7.91
N CYS A 52 9.01 -1.22 8.95
CA CYS A 52 9.78 -0.85 10.14
C CYS A 52 9.07 -1.05 11.50
N GLN A 53 7.78 -1.42 11.54
CA GLN A 53 7.01 -1.33 12.79
C GLN A 53 6.94 -2.61 13.64
N ASN A 54 7.22 -3.80 13.08
CA ASN A 54 6.82 -5.06 13.73
C ASN A 54 7.88 -5.82 14.53
N ASP A 55 8.96 -5.19 14.96
CA ASP A 55 9.82 -5.81 15.96
C ASP A 55 10.48 -4.76 16.86
N LYS A 56 10.25 -4.91 18.16
CA LYS A 56 10.82 -4.01 19.20
C LYS A 56 12.34 -4.17 19.32
N HIS A 57 12.93 -5.18 18.66
CA HIS A 57 14.38 -5.36 18.54
C HIS A 57 14.96 -4.83 17.21
N LEU A 58 14.13 -4.33 16.28
CA LEU A 58 14.53 -3.90 14.93
C LEU A 58 14.87 -2.39 14.80
N TYR A 59 14.87 -1.61 15.87
CA TYR A 59 15.52 -0.29 15.88
C TYR A 59 17.07 -0.39 15.95
N ASN A 60 17.63 -1.43 15.33
CA ASN A 60 19.06 -1.58 15.09
C ASN A 60 19.40 -0.96 13.72
N GLU A 61 20.64 -0.48 13.56
CA GLU A 61 21.14 0.04 12.28
C GLU A 61 20.90 -0.97 11.13
N GLY A 62 20.31 -0.52 10.02
CA GLY A 62 20.17 -1.30 8.78
C GLY A 62 18.80 -1.95 8.54
N VAL A 63 17.90 -2.00 9.52
CA VAL A 63 16.57 -2.63 9.33
C VAL A 63 15.66 -1.75 8.47
N TRP A 64 15.64 -0.45 8.75
CA TRP A 64 14.87 0.50 7.96
C TRP A 64 15.27 0.42 6.48
N GLU A 65 16.58 0.43 6.20
CA GLU A 65 17.14 0.34 4.85
C GLU A 65 16.78 -0.99 4.17
N ARG A 66 16.83 -2.10 4.93
CA ARG A 66 16.44 -3.41 4.43
C ARG A 66 14.95 -3.48 4.12
N GLY A 67 14.08 -3.03 5.02
CA GLY A 67 12.64 -3.01 4.81
C GLY A 67 12.25 -2.13 3.62
N GLN A 68 12.83 -0.94 3.52
CA GLN A 68 12.64 -0.05 2.37
C GLN A 68 13.11 -0.68 1.06
N LYS A 69 14.22 -1.42 1.08
CA LYS A 69 14.70 -2.16 -0.10
C LYS A 69 13.72 -3.28 -0.47
N GLU A 70 13.34 -4.13 0.47
CA GLU A 70 12.41 -5.24 0.26
C GLU A 70 11.04 -4.76 -0.24
N TRP A 71 10.53 -3.66 0.32
CA TRP A 71 9.29 -3.02 -0.14
C TRP A 71 9.44 -2.52 -1.58
N ARG A 72 10.49 -1.77 -1.91
CA ARG A 72 10.71 -1.25 -3.28
C ARG A 72 10.86 -2.37 -4.31
N GLU A 73 11.46 -3.50 -3.93
CA GLU A 73 11.63 -4.67 -4.80
C GLU A 73 10.29 -5.33 -5.19
N CYS A 74 9.20 -5.05 -4.48
CA CYS A 74 7.85 -5.48 -4.85
C CYS A 74 7.22 -4.65 -5.98
N PHE A 75 7.87 -3.58 -6.43
CA PHE A 75 7.33 -2.66 -7.42
C PHE A 75 8.32 -2.40 -8.55
N THR A 76 7.80 -2.22 -9.76
CA THR A 76 8.54 -1.63 -10.87
C THR A 76 8.76 -0.14 -10.63
N GLN A 77 9.72 0.47 -11.35
CA GLN A 77 9.95 1.91 -11.25
C GLN A 77 8.71 2.73 -11.66
N ASP A 78 7.93 2.26 -12.63
CA ASP A 78 6.71 2.93 -13.07
C ASP A 78 5.60 2.85 -12.02
N GLU A 79 5.46 1.70 -11.34
CA GLU A 79 4.55 1.57 -10.20
C GLU A 79 4.99 2.48 -9.05
N LEU A 80 6.28 2.54 -8.72
CA LEU A 80 6.80 3.46 -7.71
C LEU A 80 6.51 4.93 -8.06
N ASN A 81 6.65 5.32 -9.33
CA ASN A 81 6.32 6.65 -9.80
C ASN A 81 4.81 6.95 -9.69
N ALA A 82 3.96 5.96 -9.99
CA ALA A 82 2.50 6.09 -9.85
C ALA A 82 2.10 6.25 -8.37
N LEU A 83 2.70 5.45 -7.48
CA LEU A 83 2.48 5.53 -6.03
C LEU A 83 2.96 6.88 -5.46
N ALA A 84 4.11 7.39 -5.90
CA ALA A 84 4.60 8.69 -5.48
C ALA A 84 3.62 9.83 -5.83
N LYS A 85 3.10 9.84 -7.07
CA LYS A 85 2.08 10.84 -7.48
C LYS A 85 0.79 10.73 -6.67
N PHE A 86 0.34 9.51 -6.38
CA PHE A 86 -0.83 9.31 -5.54
C PHE A 86 -0.58 9.82 -4.11
N HIS A 87 0.57 9.47 -3.53
CA HIS A 87 0.96 9.88 -2.19
C HIS A 87 1.04 11.41 -2.06
N GLU A 88 1.57 12.11 -3.08
CA GLU A 88 1.56 13.58 -3.10
C GLU A 88 0.15 14.18 -3.01
N VAL A 89 -0.83 13.59 -3.71
CA VAL A 89 -2.23 14.02 -3.63
C VAL A 89 -2.83 13.65 -2.27
N PHE A 90 -2.52 12.46 -1.76
CA PHE A 90 -2.99 11.99 -0.46
C PHE A 90 -2.55 12.95 0.66
N GLU A 91 -1.25 13.27 0.75
CA GLU A 91 -0.69 14.17 1.76
C GLU A 91 -1.28 15.60 1.68
N GLN A 92 -1.63 16.06 0.48
CA GLN A 92 -2.30 17.37 0.32
C GLN A 92 -3.74 17.39 0.83
N LEU A 93 -4.40 16.23 0.92
CA LEU A 93 -5.83 16.13 1.21
C LEU A 93 -6.13 15.54 2.59
N VAL A 94 -5.24 14.71 3.14
CA VAL A 94 -5.52 13.85 4.32
C VAL A 94 -6.07 14.62 5.52
N ASP A 95 -5.51 15.79 5.83
CA ASP A 95 -5.97 16.64 6.94
C ASP A 95 -7.39 17.24 6.74
N SER A 96 -7.90 17.19 5.52
CA SER A 96 -9.18 17.77 5.10
C SER A 96 -10.19 16.72 4.59
N LEU A 97 -9.92 15.43 4.81
CA LEU A 97 -10.84 14.35 4.49
C LEU A 97 -11.91 14.23 5.58
N SER A 98 -13.17 14.10 5.18
CA SER A 98 -14.25 13.72 6.09
C SER A 98 -13.98 12.32 6.67
N SER A 99 -14.01 12.20 8.00
CA SER A 99 -14.01 10.92 8.71
C SER A 99 -15.42 10.34 8.95
N ASP A 100 -16.48 11.07 8.58
CA ASP A 100 -17.86 10.58 8.71
C ASP A 100 -18.19 9.52 7.65
N PRO A 101 -18.44 8.24 8.03
CA PRO A 101 -18.75 7.16 7.09
C PRO A 101 -20.04 7.38 6.29
N CYS A 102 -20.96 8.23 6.77
CA CYS A 102 -22.22 8.51 6.07
C CYS A 102 -22.08 9.57 4.97
N THR A 103 -21.05 10.41 5.02
CA THR A 103 -20.92 11.57 4.10
C THR A 103 -19.65 11.59 3.29
N PHE A 104 -18.63 10.79 3.64
CA PHE A 104 -17.34 10.80 2.96
C PHE A 104 -17.44 10.51 1.46
N ALA A 105 -18.39 9.67 1.02
CA ALA A 105 -18.61 9.40 -0.41
C ALA A 105 -19.01 10.64 -1.22
N ASN A 106 -19.60 11.64 -0.57
CA ASN A 106 -20.00 12.90 -1.21
C ASN A 106 -18.94 14.00 -1.11
N ASP A 107 -17.93 13.81 -0.26
CA ASP A 107 -16.86 14.78 0.00
C ASP A 107 -16.03 15.03 -1.28
N PRO A 108 -15.83 16.30 -1.69
CA PRO A 108 -15.05 16.64 -2.86
C PRO A 108 -13.56 16.21 -2.76
N ASN A 109 -12.98 16.16 -1.57
CA ASN A 109 -11.61 15.72 -1.35
C ASN A 109 -11.49 14.19 -1.48
N TRP A 110 -12.46 13.43 -0.97
CA TRP A 110 -12.52 11.99 -1.23
C TRP A 110 -12.69 11.68 -2.72
N LYS A 111 -13.50 12.44 -3.46
CA LYS A 111 -13.62 12.30 -4.92
C LYS A 111 -12.32 12.59 -5.67
N LYS A 112 -11.53 13.58 -5.21
CA LYS A 112 -10.19 13.84 -5.78
C LYS A 112 -9.25 12.67 -5.51
N LEU A 113 -9.30 12.12 -4.29
CA LEU A 113 -8.47 10.98 -3.89
C LEU A 113 -8.85 9.70 -4.66
N GLN A 114 -10.15 9.45 -4.83
CA GLN A 114 -10.71 8.39 -5.68
C GLN A 114 -10.16 8.47 -7.12
N ALA A 115 -10.20 9.67 -7.71
CA ALA A 115 -9.67 9.89 -9.05
C ALA A 115 -8.15 9.70 -9.13
N ALA A 116 -7.40 10.05 -8.07
CA ALA A 116 -5.97 9.81 -8.00
C ALA A 116 -5.63 8.32 -7.86
N ALA A 117 -6.36 7.58 -7.01
CA ALA A 117 -6.21 6.14 -6.85
C ALA A 117 -6.51 5.39 -8.16
N GLY A 118 -7.59 5.76 -8.85
CA GLY A 118 -7.92 5.20 -10.17
C GLY A 118 -6.83 5.46 -11.22
N ARG A 119 -6.20 6.65 -11.22
CA ARG A 119 -5.06 6.93 -12.10
C ARG A 119 -3.84 6.08 -11.73
N ALA A 120 -3.53 5.93 -10.45
CA ALA A 120 -2.42 5.10 -9.99
C ALA A 120 -2.61 3.64 -10.44
N LEU A 121 -3.79 3.05 -10.24
CA LEU A 121 -4.11 1.70 -10.70
C LEU A 121 -3.96 1.54 -12.22
N GLN A 122 -4.40 2.53 -13.00
CA GLN A 122 -4.22 2.52 -14.45
C GLN A 122 -2.73 2.56 -14.83
N GLU A 123 -1.93 3.42 -14.19
CA GLU A 123 -0.49 3.49 -14.45
C GLU A 123 0.22 2.19 -14.04
N MET A 124 -0.17 1.57 -12.92
CA MET A 124 0.35 0.29 -12.46
C MET A 124 -0.12 -0.91 -13.32
N GLY A 125 -1.29 -0.82 -13.97
CA GLY A 125 -1.87 -1.88 -14.80
C GLY A 125 -1.47 -1.84 -16.28
N LYS A 126 -0.98 -0.69 -16.77
CA LYS A 126 -0.55 -0.48 -18.18
C LYS A 126 0.60 -1.38 -18.66
N GLN A 127 1.18 -2.23 -17.80
CA GLN A 127 2.29 -3.12 -18.17
C GLN A 127 1.93 -4.61 -18.30
N THR A 128 0.64 -4.98 -18.32
CA THR A 128 0.21 -6.38 -18.51
C THR A 128 0.19 -6.82 -19.98
N GLU A 129 1.11 -6.31 -20.81
CA GLU A 129 1.41 -6.85 -22.13
C GLU A 129 2.93 -7.07 -22.21
N LYS A 130 3.37 -8.26 -21.79
CA LYS A 130 4.69 -8.82 -22.11
C LYS A 130 4.51 -10.16 -22.79
#